data_AF-A0A2D7TCQ6-F1
#
_entry.id   AF-A0A2D7TCQ6-F1
#
_cell.length_a   1.000
_cell.length_b   1.000
_cell.length_c   1.000
_cell.angle_alpha   90.00
_cell.angle_beta   90.00
_cell.angle_gamma   90.00
#
_symmetry.space_group_name_H-M   'P 1'
#
loop_
_entity.id
_entity.type
_entity.pdbx_description
1 polymer ?
#
loop_
_entity_poly.entity_id
_entity_poly.type
_entity_poly.pdbx_seq_one_letter_code
_entity_poly.pdbx_strand_id
1 'polypeptide(L)'
;MPRKKPANISLIEDFLYELGPVNFKGQIIFDKIPFSVIVPNNDKELEIFFENPGTKQSRNDFRNKIIKELTSNFSGIKKSQTPGKSPVLSFSDRFIRFRAENDEFFGDSSNAGGVIPTKIQEEGTTIVLNQVLHKNKKFNNREDILSDKDTADKLKKLFGTKYSNRLEDWTHSYFEQQKEFLKKFQSNKWDIFTYGSDDFVTFFSGQIKNVARSLDPLRPVGNYTTWNPSDIWAVYEMDKIKKRIADNINPATQNLVELNNLLIDLFRDKKLIGLSLKKVATNKSAKLKFVNIDTSTMRLGDIEDYKISDISFSIDNIFTENKVTTYVKFGKQKDYSINITRAGQNLSFNTSIKATPAAQGGQAPVKMVENRLRRGGSNIKFVNDHNKYPQSIEEYVEKSKEYSKMYKFLKPYFGKQVSYSDFESNIFSLLKKDKKNAVAKLMTLSFFYDALKNFSKDAEFWTDILYLGMKVGKKFAPHAKIS
;
A
#
# COMPACT_ATOMS: atom_id res chain seq x y z
N MET A 1 25.49 39.63 30.96
CA MET A 1 24.69 38.39 30.89
C MET A 1 25.11 37.48 32.03
N PRO A 2 24.18 36.82 32.74
CA PRO A 2 24.55 35.84 33.76
C PRO A 2 25.44 34.75 33.14
N ARG A 3 26.50 34.34 33.84
CA ARG A 3 27.39 33.26 33.38
C ARG A 3 26.58 31.97 33.35
N LYS A 4 26.60 31.26 32.20
CA LYS A 4 25.96 29.94 32.07
C LYS A 4 26.57 28.95 33.06
N LYS A 5 25.73 28.18 33.74
CA LYS A 5 26.18 27.13 34.68
C LYS A 5 26.77 25.95 33.87
N PRO A 6 27.79 25.23 34.38
CA PRO A 6 28.23 23.99 33.74
C PRO A 6 27.11 22.94 33.80
N ALA A 7 26.87 22.24 32.69
CA ALA A 7 25.85 21.19 32.60
C ALA A 7 26.18 19.97 33.47
N ASN A 8 25.29 19.61 34.40
CA ASN A 8 25.27 18.32 35.09
C ASN A 8 23.80 17.88 35.29
N ILE A 9 23.55 16.59 35.58
CA ILE A 9 22.17 16.05 35.66
C ILE A 9 21.34 16.77 36.72
N SER A 10 21.83 16.85 37.96
CA SER A 10 21.06 17.43 39.07
C SER A 10 20.68 18.90 38.80
N LEU A 11 21.61 19.73 38.32
CA LEU A 11 21.30 21.12 38.00
C LEU A 11 20.32 21.26 36.82
N ILE A 12 20.37 20.35 35.86
CA ILE A 12 19.46 20.33 34.70
C ILE A 12 18.07 19.88 35.14
N GLU A 13 17.99 18.84 35.98
CA GLU A 13 16.74 18.34 36.54
C GLU A 13 16.04 19.43 37.35
N ASP A 14 16.74 20.04 38.32
CA ASP A 14 16.23 21.14 39.14
C ASP A 14 15.70 22.28 38.25
N PHE A 15 16.48 22.69 37.25
CA PHE A 15 16.08 23.72 36.30
C PHE A 15 14.83 23.35 35.49
N LEU A 16 14.68 22.08 35.08
CA LEU A 16 13.51 21.64 34.33
C LEU A 16 12.23 21.70 35.19
N TYR A 17 12.31 21.42 36.49
CA TYR A 17 11.20 21.60 37.43
C TYR A 17 10.82 23.08 37.63
N GLU A 18 11.74 24.01 37.40
CA GLU A 18 11.49 25.46 37.46
C GLU A 18 10.84 26.04 36.18
N LEU A 19 10.73 25.28 35.09
CA LEU A 19 10.22 25.79 33.81
C LEU A 19 8.72 26.10 33.80
N GLY A 20 7.94 25.57 34.74
CA GLY A 20 6.50 25.78 34.76
C GLY A 20 5.81 25.20 35.99
N PRO A 21 4.50 25.46 36.18
CA PRO A 21 3.75 24.93 37.30
C PRO A 21 3.59 23.40 37.19
N VAL A 22 3.54 22.73 38.33
CA VAL A 22 3.33 21.28 38.42
C VAL A 22 1.84 20.96 38.53
N ASN A 23 1.33 20.04 37.71
CA ASN A 23 -0.07 19.61 37.74
C ASN A 23 -0.33 18.55 38.83
N PHE A 24 -1.60 18.13 39.00
CA PHE A 24 -1.99 17.14 40.01
C PHE A 24 -1.37 15.74 39.82
N LYS A 25 -0.79 15.46 38.63
CA LYS A 25 -0.06 14.21 38.33
C LYS A 25 1.45 14.34 38.57
N GLY A 26 1.93 15.47 39.09
CA GLY A 26 3.36 15.71 39.27
C GLY A 26 4.11 16.08 37.99
N GLN A 27 3.41 16.52 36.94
CA GLN A 27 4.02 16.91 35.65
C GLN A 27 4.18 18.42 35.54
N ILE A 28 5.30 18.88 35.00
CA ILE A 28 5.59 20.29 34.72
C ILE A 28 4.82 20.70 33.46
N ILE A 29 4.04 21.78 33.53
CA ILE A 29 3.34 22.33 32.36
C ILE A 29 4.22 23.40 31.72
N PHE A 30 4.74 23.12 30.53
CA PHE A 30 5.50 24.08 29.74
C PHE A 30 4.87 24.25 28.37
N ASP A 31 4.57 25.48 27.97
CA ASP A 31 3.93 25.78 26.68
C ASP A 31 2.62 25.02 26.45
N LYS A 32 1.82 24.86 27.52
CA LYS A 32 0.55 24.09 27.55
C LYS A 32 0.71 22.58 27.34
N ILE A 33 1.93 22.05 27.39
CA ILE A 33 2.22 20.62 27.26
C ILE A 33 2.78 20.11 28.59
N PRO A 34 2.09 19.18 29.27
CA PRO A 34 2.61 18.53 30.46
C PRO A 34 3.82 17.64 30.13
N PHE A 35 4.84 17.66 30.97
CA PHE A 35 5.99 16.75 30.88
C PHE A 35 6.54 16.35 32.25
N SER A 36 7.24 15.22 32.30
CA SER A 36 7.96 14.69 33.45
C SER A 36 9.44 14.59 33.13
N VAL A 37 10.27 14.73 34.16
CA VAL A 37 11.71 14.46 34.10
C VAL A 37 11.96 13.12 34.77
N ILE A 38 12.69 12.24 34.07
CA ILE A 38 13.02 10.90 34.55
C ILE A 38 14.53 10.73 34.44
N VAL A 39 15.19 10.39 35.54
CA VAL A 39 16.60 10.00 35.56
C VAL A 39 16.66 8.49 35.78
N PRO A 40 16.93 7.67 34.74
CA PRO A 40 17.06 6.22 34.89
C PRO A 40 18.27 5.87 35.76
N ASN A 41 18.24 4.70 36.40
CA ASN A 41 19.23 4.20 37.38
C ASN A 41 20.70 4.12 36.89
N ASN A 42 21.02 4.55 35.66
CA ASN A 42 22.38 4.50 35.11
C ASN A 42 23.13 5.84 35.15
N ASP A 43 22.52 6.93 35.63
CA ASP A 43 23.06 8.30 35.73
C ASP A 43 23.65 8.89 34.43
N LYS A 44 23.48 8.21 33.30
CA LYS A 44 24.02 8.61 31.99
C LYS A 44 22.98 9.30 31.12
N GLU A 45 21.72 9.24 31.51
CA GLU A 45 20.59 9.72 30.74
C GLU A 45 19.62 10.52 31.61
N LEU A 46 19.11 11.62 31.06
CA LEU A 46 17.97 12.35 31.59
C LEU A 46 16.89 12.36 30.50
N GLU A 47 15.70 11.91 30.84
CA GLU A 47 14.59 11.79 29.91
C GLU A 47 13.49 12.81 30.22
N ILE A 48 13.06 13.52 29.19
CA ILE A 48 11.95 14.47 29.23
C ILE A 48 10.78 13.81 28.52
N PHE A 49 9.82 13.31 29.30
CA PHE A 49 8.62 12.60 28.81
C PHE A 49 7.43 13.56 28.78
N PHE A 50 6.84 13.85 27.62
CA PHE A 50 5.79 14.88 27.46
C PHE A 50 4.54 14.37 26.76
N GLU A 51 3.35 14.88 27.10
CA GLU A 51 2.09 14.51 26.43
C GLU A 51 2.12 14.87 24.94
N ASN A 52 1.51 14.04 24.09
CA ASN A 52 1.60 14.22 22.63
C ASN A 52 0.73 15.39 22.13
N PRO A 53 1.30 16.48 21.59
CA PRO A 53 0.53 17.62 21.09
C PRO A 53 -0.09 17.36 19.70
N GLY A 54 -0.28 16.09 19.31
CA GLY A 54 -0.90 15.66 18.06
C GLY A 54 0.04 15.67 16.85
N THR A 55 0.52 16.84 16.43
CA THR A 55 1.27 16.96 15.17
C THR A 55 2.79 16.83 15.34
N LYS A 56 3.48 16.33 14.30
CA LYS A 56 4.95 16.29 14.27
C LYS A 56 5.58 17.68 14.42
N GLN A 57 4.93 18.69 13.85
CA GLN A 57 5.37 20.08 13.96
C GLN A 57 5.32 20.54 15.42
N SER A 58 4.17 20.36 16.08
CA SER A 58 3.99 20.72 17.49
C SER A 58 4.97 19.99 18.42
N ARG A 59 5.28 18.70 18.16
CA ARG A 59 6.32 17.96 18.89
C ARG A 59 7.70 18.57 18.74
N ASN A 60 8.06 18.97 17.51
CA ASN A 60 9.35 19.59 17.24
C ASN A 60 9.45 20.98 17.86
N ASP A 61 8.36 21.75 17.83
CA ASP A 61 8.31 23.10 18.41
C ASP A 61 8.51 23.04 19.93
N PHE A 62 7.82 22.13 20.62
CA PHE A 62 8.01 21.89 22.06
C PHE A 62 9.46 21.53 22.40
N ARG A 63 10.03 20.53 21.70
CA ARG A 63 11.43 20.12 21.88
C ARG A 63 12.38 21.29 21.70
N ASN A 64 12.20 22.08 20.63
CA ASN A 64 13.07 23.20 20.33
C ASN A 64 13.00 24.29 21.40
N LYS A 65 11.83 24.53 22.02
CA LYS A 65 11.67 25.46 23.14
C LYS A 65 12.45 24.99 24.36
N ILE A 66 12.32 23.73 24.78
CA ILE A 66 13.11 23.21 25.92
C ILE A 66 14.61 23.24 25.61
N ILE A 67 15.02 22.85 24.40
CA ILE A 67 16.43 22.91 24.01
C ILE A 67 16.97 24.35 24.09
N LYS A 68 16.16 25.34 23.70
CA LYS A 68 16.53 26.75 23.81
C LYS A 68 16.74 27.17 25.27
N GLU A 69 15.86 26.75 26.19
CA GLU A 69 16.00 27.04 27.61
C GLU A 69 17.28 26.42 28.20
N LEU A 70 17.52 25.15 27.91
CA LEU A 70 18.71 24.42 28.36
C LEU A 70 20.00 25.04 27.82
N THR A 71 20.07 25.32 26.51
CA THR A 71 21.28 25.89 25.90
C THR A 71 21.53 27.35 26.27
N SER A 72 20.51 28.07 26.77
CA SER A 72 20.65 29.45 27.26
C SER A 72 21.20 29.51 28.68
N ASN A 73 20.84 28.53 29.53
CA ASN A 73 21.21 28.52 30.95
C ASN A 73 22.47 27.69 31.26
N PHE A 74 22.79 26.71 30.42
CA PHE A 74 23.91 25.80 30.63
C PHE A 74 24.98 25.87 29.54
N SER A 75 26.25 25.78 29.95
CA SER A 75 27.39 25.60 29.06
C SER A 75 27.68 24.11 28.84
N GLY A 76 28.27 23.75 27.70
CA GLY A 76 28.67 22.37 27.39
C GLY A 76 27.60 21.48 26.74
N ILE A 77 26.35 21.96 26.59
CA ILE A 77 25.29 21.22 25.88
C ILE A 77 25.50 21.32 24.36
N LYS A 78 25.61 20.16 23.70
CA LYS A 78 25.73 20.04 22.24
C LYS A 78 24.52 19.32 21.66
N LYS A 79 24.05 19.77 20.49
CA LYS A 79 23.01 19.08 19.71
C LYS A 79 23.64 18.00 18.84
N SER A 80 23.26 16.74 19.04
CA SER A 80 23.56 15.67 18.09
C SER A 80 22.39 15.50 17.13
N GLN A 81 22.61 15.79 15.84
CA GLN A 81 21.65 15.50 14.78
C GLN A 81 22.11 14.27 14.01
N THR A 82 21.41 13.14 14.17
CA THR A 82 21.48 12.05 13.19
C THR A 82 20.33 12.25 12.20
N PRO A 83 20.57 12.31 10.87
CA PRO A 83 19.50 12.38 9.88
C PRO A 83 18.46 11.27 10.11
N GLY A 84 17.20 11.65 10.31
CA GLY A 84 16.09 10.71 10.51
C GLY A 84 15.86 10.23 11.95
N LYS A 85 16.58 10.73 12.97
CA LYS A 85 16.32 10.42 14.40
C LYS A 85 15.98 11.68 15.20
N SER A 86 15.27 11.51 16.33
CA SER A 86 14.97 12.59 17.27
C SER A 86 16.27 13.23 17.81
N PRO A 87 16.33 14.56 17.98
CA PRO A 87 17.52 15.24 18.47
C PRO A 87 17.85 14.75 19.88
N VAL A 88 19.11 14.37 20.10
CA VAL A 88 19.66 14.04 21.42
C VAL A 88 20.59 15.18 21.80
N LEU A 89 20.43 15.73 23.01
CA LEU A 89 21.44 16.64 23.55
C LEU A 89 22.49 15.82 24.28
N SER A 90 23.74 16.19 24.14
CA SER A 90 24.86 15.59 24.89
C SER A 90 25.57 16.65 25.70
N PHE A 91 25.99 16.32 26.91
CA PHE A 91 26.86 17.13 27.74
C PHE A 91 27.79 16.19 28.51
N SER A 92 29.09 16.48 28.51
CA SER A 92 30.11 15.54 29.01
C SER A 92 29.93 14.14 28.39
N ASP A 93 29.79 13.09 29.19
CA ASP A 93 29.52 11.70 28.82
C ASP A 93 28.03 11.30 28.92
N ARG A 94 27.14 12.28 29.08
CA ARG A 94 25.71 12.10 29.37
C ARG A 94 24.81 12.68 28.28
N PHE A 95 23.54 12.25 28.27
CA PHE A 95 22.57 12.62 27.24
C PHE A 95 21.22 13.06 27.81
N ILE A 96 20.55 13.98 27.10
CA ILE A 96 19.14 14.35 27.33
C ILE A 96 18.31 13.83 26.16
N ARG A 97 17.27 13.05 26.47
CA ARG A 97 16.33 12.50 25.49
C ARG A 97 14.95 13.11 25.66
N PHE A 98 14.27 13.36 24.55
CA PHE A 98 12.88 13.79 24.51
C PHE A 98 11.98 12.63 24.06
N ARG A 99 11.00 12.26 24.87
CA ARG A 99 9.96 11.28 24.51
C ARG A 99 8.58 11.92 24.58
N ALA A 100 7.83 11.82 23.50
CA ALA A 100 6.40 12.13 23.58
C ALA A 100 5.65 10.88 24.07
N GLU A 101 4.50 11.08 24.67
CA GLU A 101 3.52 10.02 24.87
C GLU A 101 3.18 9.42 23.49
N ASN A 102 3.32 8.10 23.36
CA ASN A 102 3.23 7.38 22.08
C ASN A 102 4.38 7.60 21.06
N ASP A 103 5.51 8.24 21.42
CA ASP A 103 6.74 8.24 20.61
C ASP A 103 7.61 7.02 20.96
N GLU A 104 7.56 6.00 20.12
CA GLU A 104 8.40 4.81 20.23
C GLU A 104 9.74 5.01 19.53
N PHE A 105 10.79 5.32 20.30
CA PHE A 105 12.16 5.08 19.86
C PHE A 105 13.00 4.68 21.06
N PHE A 106 13.15 3.37 21.23
CA PHE A 106 14.30 2.58 21.69
C PHE A 106 13.77 1.32 22.38
N GLY A 107 13.76 0.21 21.62
CA GLY A 107 13.96 -1.12 22.18
C GLY A 107 12.74 -1.92 22.62
N ASP A 108 11.59 -1.81 21.96
CA ASP A 108 10.75 -3.01 21.83
C ASP A 108 10.02 -3.04 20.49
N SER A 109 9.97 -4.22 19.90
CA SER A 109 9.64 -4.46 18.50
C SER A 109 8.13 -4.53 18.20
N SER A 110 7.33 -3.83 19.00
CA SER A 110 5.93 -4.20 19.23
C SER A 110 4.91 -3.08 19.03
N ASN A 111 5.17 -2.09 18.17
CA ASN A 111 4.10 -1.20 17.68
C ASN A 111 4.48 -0.51 16.36
N ALA A 112 4.31 -1.24 15.28
CA ALA A 112 4.56 -0.69 13.96
C ALA A 112 3.40 0.24 13.57
N GLY A 113 3.68 1.55 13.45
CA GLY A 113 2.91 2.48 12.61
C GLY A 113 2.96 2.14 11.11
N GLY A 114 3.15 0.87 10.77
CA GLY A 114 3.25 0.34 9.42
C GLY A 114 1.90 -0.01 8.82
N VAL A 115 1.94 -0.36 7.53
CA VAL A 115 0.82 -1.01 6.84
C VAL A 115 0.53 -2.33 7.56
N ILE A 116 -0.73 -2.55 7.96
CA ILE A 116 -1.11 -3.81 8.59
C ILE A 116 -0.88 -4.96 7.60
N PRO A 117 -0.23 -6.06 8.02
CA PRO A 117 -0.08 -7.24 7.19
C PRO A 117 -1.42 -7.69 6.62
N THR A 118 -1.45 -8.00 5.32
CA THR A 118 -2.64 -8.50 4.61
C THR A 118 -3.32 -9.64 5.36
N LYS A 119 -2.55 -10.57 5.94
CA LYS A 119 -3.06 -11.66 6.77
C LYS A 119 -3.98 -11.22 7.90
N ILE A 120 -3.64 -10.16 8.63
CA ILE A 120 -4.47 -9.67 9.74
C ILE A 120 -5.81 -9.13 9.22
N GLN A 121 -5.81 -8.52 8.03
CA GLN A 121 -7.00 -7.94 7.41
C GLN A 121 -7.96 -9.06 6.96
N GLU A 122 -7.41 -10.09 6.29
CA GLU A 122 -8.17 -11.19 5.73
C GLU A 122 -8.70 -12.12 6.84
N GLU A 123 -7.85 -12.54 7.77
CA GLU A 123 -8.21 -13.40 8.90
C GLU A 123 -9.17 -12.69 9.87
N GLY A 124 -9.07 -11.36 10.04
CA GLY A 124 -10.04 -10.61 10.83
C GLY A 124 -11.44 -10.65 10.23
N THR A 125 -11.54 -10.64 8.90
CA THR A 125 -12.81 -10.76 8.18
C THR A 125 -13.41 -12.17 8.35
N THR A 126 -12.60 -13.22 8.24
CA THR A 126 -13.08 -14.61 8.43
C THR A 126 -13.58 -14.84 9.85
N ILE A 127 -12.90 -14.29 10.87
CA ILE A 127 -13.35 -14.34 12.28
C ILE A 127 -14.76 -13.76 12.39
N VAL A 128 -14.98 -12.53 11.91
CA VAL A 128 -16.28 -11.85 12.07
C VAL A 128 -17.38 -12.56 11.28
N LEU A 129 -17.11 -13.00 10.05
CA LEU A 129 -18.06 -13.78 9.24
C LEU A 129 -18.46 -15.09 9.91
N ASN A 130 -17.50 -15.82 10.49
CA ASN A 130 -17.78 -17.05 11.22
C ASN A 130 -18.66 -16.83 12.45
N GLN A 131 -18.50 -15.70 13.14
CA GLN A 131 -19.34 -15.37 14.30
C GLN A 131 -20.80 -15.17 13.91
N VAL A 132 -21.06 -14.46 12.82
CA VAL A 132 -22.43 -14.15 12.39
C VAL A 132 -23.10 -15.29 11.64
N LEU A 133 -22.35 -16.12 10.91
CA LEU A 133 -22.90 -17.25 10.16
C LEU A 133 -23.07 -18.52 11.00
N HIS A 134 -22.15 -18.79 11.95
CA HIS A 134 -22.09 -20.05 12.68
C HIS A 134 -22.34 -19.95 14.18
N LYS A 135 -22.22 -18.76 14.77
CA LYS A 135 -22.45 -18.53 16.21
C LYS A 135 -23.69 -17.67 16.48
N ASN A 136 -24.50 -17.42 15.44
CA ASN A 136 -25.73 -16.64 15.50
C ASN A 136 -25.55 -15.25 16.15
N LYS A 137 -24.35 -14.67 16.02
CA LYS A 137 -24.05 -13.32 16.50
C LYS A 137 -24.67 -12.29 15.56
N LYS A 138 -25.09 -11.16 16.12
CA LYS A 138 -25.63 -10.03 15.37
C LYS A 138 -24.85 -8.78 15.74
N PHE A 139 -24.10 -8.24 14.78
CA PHE A 139 -23.38 -6.99 14.93
C PHE A 139 -24.07 -5.92 14.07
N ASN A 140 -24.59 -4.88 14.71
CA ASN A 140 -25.30 -3.76 14.08
C ASN A 140 -24.39 -2.54 13.88
N ASN A 141 -23.26 -2.51 14.56
CA ASN A 141 -22.21 -1.51 14.44
C ASN A 141 -20.84 -2.17 14.75
N ARG A 142 -19.76 -1.39 14.69
CA ARG A 142 -18.40 -1.87 14.99
C ARG A 142 -18.16 -2.06 16.50
N GLU A 143 -18.82 -1.27 17.35
CA GLU A 143 -18.73 -1.37 18.81
C GLU A 143 -19.27 -2.73 19.30
N ASP A 144 -20.30 -3.29 18.66
CA ASP A 144 -20.86 -4.60 18.96
C ASP A 144 -19.82 -5.72 18.78
N ILE A 145 -18.92 -5.59 17.78
CA ILE A 145 -17.83 -6.56 17.52
C ILE A 145 -16.83 -6.56 18.66
N LEU A 146 -16.46 -5.39 19.18
CA LEU A 146 -15.51 -5.25 20.30
C LEU A 146 -16.16 -5.51 21.67
N SER A 147 -17.49 -5.39 21.76
CA SER A 147 -18.25 -5.71 22.98
C SER A 147 -18.48 -7.22 23.13
N ASP A 148 -18.53 -7.97 22.04
CA ASP A 148 -18.58 -9.43 22.09
C ASP A 148 -17.21 -10.01 22.50
N LYS A 149 -17.13 -10.50 23.75
CA LYS A 149 -15.87 -10.98 24.36
C LYS A 149 -15.10 -11.98 23.48
N ASP A 150 -15.78 -13.01 22.96
CA ASP A 150 -15.14 -14.05 22.14
C ASP A 150 -14.57 -13.48 20.83
N THR A 151 -15.30 -12.59 20.17
CA THR A 151 -14.83 -11.92 18.94
C THR A 151 -13.69 -10.96 19.22
N ALA A 152 -13.82 -10.13 20.25
CA ALA A 152 -12.79 -9.18 20.66
C ALA A 152 -11.48 -9.88 21.03
N ASP A 153 -11.54 -10.99 21.78
CA ASP A 153 -10.35 -11.74 22.20
C ASP A 153 -9.63 -12.37 21.00
N LYS A 154 -10.37 -12.93 20.03
CA LYS A 154 -9.80 -13.44 18.77
C LYS A 154 -9.12 -12.34 17.96
N LEU A 155 -9.77 -11.18 17.81
CA LEU A 155 -9.20 -10.06 17.06
C LEU A 155 -7.98 -9.45 17.77
N LYS A 156 -8.01 -9.28 19.10
CA LYS A 156 -6.85 -8.83 19.88
C LYS A 156 -5.66 -9.78 19.72
N LYS A 157 -5.91 -11.10 19.77
CA LYS A 157 -4.89 -12.11 19.53
C LYS A 157 -4.30 -12.01 18.12
N LEU A 158 -5.14 -11.82 17.11
CA LEU A 158 -4.72 -11.68 15.71
C LEU A 158 -3.86 -10.42 15.48
N PHE A 159 -4.26 -9.28 16.03
CA PHE A 159 -3.51 -8.03 15.91
C PHE A 159 -2.21 -8.05 16.74
N GLY A 160 -2.21 -8.78 17.84
CA GLY A 160 -1.11 -8.83 18.80
C GLY A 160 -0.81 -7.46 19.40
N THR A 161 0.27 -7.37 20.18
CA THR A 161 0.75 -6.08 20.71
C THR A 161 1.11 -5.13 19.57
N LYS A 162 1.82 -5.65 18.56
CA LYS A 162 2.35 -4.92 17.40
C LYS A 162 1.39 -4.04 16.61
N TYR A 163 0.12 -4.45 16.51
CA TYR A 163 -0.87 -3.71 15.73
C TYR A 163 -2.11 -3.37 16.57
N SER A 164 -2.05 -3.55 17.89
CA SER A 164 -3.18 -3.36 18.82
C SER A 164 -3.89 -2.01 18.63
N ASN A 165 -3.13 -0.93 18.45
CA ASN A 165 -3.62 0.43 18.20
C ASN A 165 -4.40 0.60 16.88
N ARG A 166 -4.40 -0.39 15.99
CA ARG A 166 -5.13 -0.39 14.72
C ARG A 166 -6.35 -1.30 14.71
N LEU A 167 -6.62 -2.02 15.80
CA LEU A 167 -7.76 -2.92 15.88
C LEU A 167 -9.07 -2.14 15.67
N GLU A 168 -9.22 -1.01 16.35
CA GLU A 168 -10.43 -0.18 16.23
C GLU A 168 -10.64 0.35 14.80
N ASP A 169 -9.57 0.83 14.15
CA ASP A 169 -9.59 1.25 12.74
C ASP A 169 -10.16 0.19 11.79
N TRP A 170 -9.80 -1.07 12.03
CA TRP A 170 -10.15 -2.19 11.15
C TRP A 170 -11.47 -2.85 11.51
N THR A 171 -11.90 -2.74 12.77
CA THR A 171 -13.22 -3.24 13.22
C THR A 171 -14.34 -2.61 12.39
N HIS A 172 -14.22 -1.33 12.03
CA HIS A 172 -15.14 -0.68 11.08
C HIS A 172 -15.20 -1.40 9.73
N SER A 173 -14.04 -1.77 9.17
CA SER A 173 -13.98 -2.50 7.90
C SER A 173 -14.64 -3.87 8.01
N TYR A 174 -14.38 -4.62 9.09
CA TYR A 174 -15.00 -5.94 9.29
C TYR A 174 -16.52 -5.84 9.45
N PHE A 175 -17.02 -4.82 10.16
CA PHE A 175 -18.45 -4.56 10.29
C PHE A 175 -19.11 -4.22 8.94
N GLU A 176 -18.52 -3.35 8.14
CA GLU A 176 -19.10 -3.00 6.83
C GLU A 176 -19.02 -4.18 5.85
N GLN A 177 -17.95 -4.97 5.90
CA GLN A 177 -17.79 -6.16 5.07
C GLN A 177 -18.81 -7.24 5.39
N GLN A 178 -19.00 -7.60 6.68
CA GLN A 178 -20.01 -8.59 7.07
C GLN A 178 -21.42 -8.10 6.75
N LYS A 179 -21.72 -6.81 6.99
CA LYS A 179 -23.02 -6.21 6.65
C LYS A 179 -23.33 -6.34 5.16
N GLU A 180 -22.40 -5.99 4.27
CA GLU A 180 -22.61 -6.11 2.83
C GLU A 180 -22.69 -7.57 2.35
N PHE A 181 -21.88 -8.46 2.92
CA PHE A 181 -21.91 -9.89 2.60
C PHE A 181 -23.27 -10.51 2.95
N LEU A 182 -23.76 -10.26 4.17
CA LEU A 182 -25.02 -10.84 4.66
C LEU A 182 -26.24 -10.42 3.84
N LYS A 183 -26.26 -9.21 3.24
CA LYS A 183 -27.35 -8.77 2.35
C LYS A 183 -27.62 -9.74 1.19
N LYS A 184 -26.61 -10.48 0.73
CA LYS A 184 -26.71 -11.37 -0.45
C LYS A 184 -26.50 -12.84 -0.12
N PHE A 185 -25.75 -13.11 0.95
CA PHE A 185 -25.19 -14.42 1.25
C PHE A 185 -25.43 -14.85 2.71
N GLN A 186 -26.45 -14.34 3.39
CA GLN A 186 -26.80 -14.84 4.73
C GLN A 186 -27.32 -16.28 4.67
N SER A 187 -26.48 -17.24 5.04
CA SER A 187 -26.83 -18.66 5.13
C SER A 187 -25.88 -19.41 6.05
N ASN A 188 -26.40 -20.32 6.88
CA ASN A 188 -25.58 -21.21 7.70
C ASN A 188 -24.99 -22.41 6.93
N LYS A 189 -25.29 -22.53 5.62
CA LYS A 189 -24.77 -23.59 4.74
C LYS A 189 -23.34 -23.30 4.23
N TRP A 190 -22.85 -22.07 4.39
CA TRP A 190 -21.44 -21.79 4.13
C TRP A 190 -20.60 -22.64 5.05
N ASP A 191 -19.54 -23.25 4.56
CA ASP A 191 -18.56 -23.85 5.43
C ASP A 191 -17.83 -22.75 6.21
N ILE A 192 -17.25 -23.15 7.35
CA ILE A 192 -16.44 -22.27 8.18
C ILE A 192 -15.35 -21.65 7.31
N PHE A 193 -15.24 -20.32 7.33
CA PHE A 193 -14.15 -19.62 6.67
C PHE A 193 -12.84 -19.99 7.36
N THR A 194 -11.96 -20.65 6.63
CA THR A 194 -10.58 -20.94 7.03
C THR A 194 -9.64 -19.88 6.47
N TYR A 195 -8.49 -19.67 7.11
CA TYR A 195 -7.43 -18.79 6.64
C TYR A 195 -6.06 -19.49 6.82
N GLY A 196 -5.23 -19.50 5.78
CA GLY A 196 -3.92 -20.14 5.78
C GLY A 196 -3.88 -21.41 4.92
N SER A 197 -3.32 -22.50 5.43
CA SER A 197 -3.00 -23.70 4.62
C SER A 197 -4.21 -24.39 4.00
N ASP A 198 -5.35 -24.35 4.68
CA ASP A 198 -6.53 -25.13 4.29
C ASP A 198 -7.57 -24.32 3.52
N ASP A 199 -7.30 -23.03 3.32
CA ASP A 199 -8.20 -22.11 2.63
C ASP A 199 -8.21 -22.30 1.11
N PHE A 200 -9.20 -21.70 0.46
CA PHE A 200 -9.37 -21.81 -0.99
C PHE A 200 -8.35 -20.99 -1.79
N VAL A 201 -7.72 -19.98 -1.18
CA VAL A 201 -6.64 -19.22 -1.82
C VAL A 201 -5.43 -20.13 -1.99
N THR A 202 -5.07 -20.90 -0.96
CA THR A 202 -3.99 -21.89 -1.00
C THR A 202 -4.33 -23.01 -1.97
N PHE A 203 -5.55 -23.54 -1.94
CA PHE A 203 -6.02 -24.54 -2.91
C PHE A 203 -5.84 -24.05 -4.36
N PHE A 204 -6.41 -22.89 -4.71
CA PHE A 204 -6.27 -22.36 -6.07
C PHE A 204 -4.82 -21.99 -6.42
N SER A 205 -4.02 -21.53 -5.46
CA SER A 205 -2.60 -21.24 -5.69
C SER A 205 -1.79 -22.48 -6.09
N GLY A 206 -2.18 -23.66 -5.60
CA GLY A 206 -1.65 -24.95 -6.05
C GLY A 206 -2.14 -25.30 -7.46
N GLN A 207 -3.45 -25.21 -7.67
CA GLN A 207 -4.10 -25.67 -8.91
C GLN A 207 -3.81 -24.79 -10.13
N ILE A 208 -3.74 -23.46 -9.96
CA ILE A 208 -3.64 -22.51 -11.08
C ILE A 208 -2.33 -22.64 -11.87
N LYS A 209 -1.32 -23.27 -11.27
CA LYS A 209 -0.05 -23.61 -11.95
C LYS A 209 -0.24 -24.59 -13.11
N ASN A 210 -1.31 -25.39 -13.06
CA ASN A 210 -1.66 -26.40 -14.07
C ASN A 210 -2.62 -25.87 -15.15
N VAL A 211 -2.98 -24.58 -15.10
CA VAL A 211 -3.94 -23.97 -16.01
C VAL A 211 -3.23 -23.06 -17.01
N ALA A 212 -3.66 -23.11 -18.26
CA ALA A 212 -3.10 -22.30 -19.33
C ALA A 212 -4.12 -21.31 -19.92
N ARG A 213 -3.62 -20.14 -20.30
CA ARG A 213 -4.35 -19.11 -21.07
C ARG A 213 -4.42 -19.43 -22.56
N SER A 214 -3.46 -20.23 -23.04
CA SER A 214 -3.36 -20.73 -24.41
C SER A 214 -2.58 -22.04 -24.34
N LEU A 215 -2.98 -23.03 -25.11
CA LEU A 215 -2.27 -24.30 -25.21
C LEU A 215 -1.26 -24.30 -26.35
N ASP A 216 -1.51 -23.50 -27.38
CA ASP A 216 -0.62 -23.33 -28.51
C ASP A 216 -0.40 -21.83 -28.84
N PRO A 217 0.80 -21.27 -28.61
CA PRO A 217 1.84 -21.84 -27.75
C PRO A 217 1.36 -21.90 -26.29
N LEU A 218 1.91 -22.83 -25.51
CA LEU A 218 1.58 -22.96 -24.09
C LEU A 218 1.90 -21.66 -23.34
N ARG A 219 0.87 -21.05 -22.76
CA ARG A 219 0.96 -19.82 -21.97
C ARG A 219 0.31 -20.06 -20.61
N PRO A 220 1.07 -20.37 -19.55
CA PRO A 220 0.51 -20.61 -18.23
C PRO A 220 -0.19 -19.36 -17.68
N VAL A 221 -1.15 -19.57 -16.77
CA VAL A 221 -1.85 -18.46 -16.10
C VAL A 221 -0.91 -17.63 -15.24
N GLY A 222 0.06 -18.28 -14.58
CA GLY A 222 0.99 -17.68 -13.63
C GLY A 222 0.52 -17.87 -12.19
N ASN A 223 0.83 -16.90 -11.32
CA ASN A 223 0.43 -16.94 -9.91
C ASN A 223 -1.06 -16.62 -9.73
N TYR A 224 -1.68 -17.17 -8.69
CA TYR A 224 -3.08 -16.91 -8.32
C TYR A 224 -3.45 -15.42 -8.34
N THR A 225 -2.66 -14.58 -7.68
CA THR A 225 -2.90 -13.13 -7.56
C THR A 225 -2.85 -12.39 -8.90
N THR A 226 -2.27 -12.99 -9.95
CA THR A 226 -2.31 -12.42 -11.29
C THR A 226 -3.64 -12.67 -12.00
N TRP A 227 -4.37 -13.72 -11.61
CA TRP A 227 -5.63 -14.19 -12.19
C TRP A 227 -6.87 -13.82 -11.37
N ASN A 228 -6.81 -13.93 -10.05
CA ASN A 228 -7.95 -13.73 -9.17
C ASN A 228 -7.59 -12.75 -8.03
N PRO A 229 -8.39 -11.69 -7.81
CA PRO A 229 -8.15 -10.71 -6.75
C PRO A 229 -8.84 -11.08 -5.41
N SER A 230 -9.44 -12.27 -5.29
CA SER A 230 -10.14 -12.68 -4.09
C SER A 230 -9.16 -12.98 -2.97
N ASP A 231 -9.38 -12.34 -1.84
CA ASP A 231 -8.57 -12.43 -0.63
C ASP A 231 -9.04 -13.59 0.26
N ILE A 232 -10.34 -13.91 0.23
CA ILE A 232 -10.95 -15.09 0.88
C ILE A 232 -12.06 -15.68 -0.01
N TRP A 233 -12.60 -16.84 0.35
CA TRP A 233 -13.71 -17.48 -0.38
C TRP A 233 -14.80 -17.98 0.56
N ALA A 234 -16.06 -17.76 0.19
CA ALA A 234 -17.22 -18.40 0.79
C ALA A 234 -17.58 -19.66 -0.01
N VAL A 235 -17.70 -20.81 0.65
CA VAL A 235 -17.85 -22.10 -0.03
C VAL A 235 -18.96 -22.94 0.61
N TYR A 236 -19.75 -23.63 -0.21
CA TYR A 236 -20.66 -24.71 0.22
C TYR A 236 -20.02 -26.06 -0.06
N GLU A 237 -20.13 -27.01 0.86
CA GLU A 237 -19.66 -28.39 0.68
C GLU A 237 -18.23 -28.44 0.13
N MET A 238 -17.30 -27.80 0.84
CA MET A 238 -15.93 -27.49 0.45
C MET A 238 -15.21 -28.66 -0.24
N ASP A 239 -15.30 -29.86 0.30
CA ASP A 239 -14.64 -31.04 -0.27
C ASP A 239 -15.22 -31.42 -1.64
N LYS A 240 -16.55 -31.32 -1.81
CA LYS A 240 -17.20 -31.59 -3.10
C LYS A 240 -16.82 -30.54 -4.13
N ILE A 241 -16.74 -29.26 -3.73
CA ILE A 241 -16.32 -28.18 -4.63
C ILE A 241 -14.85 -28.30 -5.01
N LYS A 242 -13.95 -28.57 -4.06
CA LYS A 242 -12.52 -28.82 -4.32
C LYS A 242 -12.36 -29.98 -5.31
N LYS A 243 -13.08 -31.09 -5.09
CA LYS A 243 -13.09 -32.24 -6.01
C LYS A 243 -13.58 -31.86 -7.40
N ARG A 244 -14.73 -31.19 -7.51
CA ARG A 244 -15.28 -30.76 -8.81
C ARG A 244 -14.32 -29.86 -9.60
N ILE A 245 -13.62 -28.96 -8.91
CA ILE A 245 -12.60 -28.10 -9.54
C ILE A 245 -11.39 -28.91 -9.96
N ALA A 246 -10.88 -29.79 -9.10
CA ALA A 246 -9.73 -30.65 -9.40
C ALA A 246 -9.99 -31.58 -10.60
N ASP A 247 -11.19 -32.18 -10.65
CA ASP A 247 -11.65 -33.01 -11.76
C ASP A 247 -11.78 -32.18 -13.05
N ASN A 248 -12.22 -30.92 -12.95
CA ASN A 248 -12.28 -30.04 -14.11
C ASN A 248 -10.88 -29.75 -14.64
N ILE A 249 -9.88 -29.42 -13.82
CA ILE A 249 -8.55 -29.04 -14.35
C ILE A 249 -7.66 -30.23 -14.77
N ASN A 250 -8.19 -31.47 -14.78
CA ASN A 250 -7.47 -32.70 -15.08
C ASN A 250 -7.97 -33.33 -16.40
N PRO A 251 -7.11 -33.68 -17.39
CA PRO A 251 -5.64 -33.54 -17.40
C PRO A 251 -5.18 -32.08 -17.35
N ALA A 252 -3.99 -31.87 -16.81
CA ALA A 252 -3.33 -30.58 -16.58
C ALA A 252 -2.98 -29.84 -17.89
N THR A 253 -3.99 -29.51 -18.69
CA THR A 253 -3.94 -28.73 -19.94
C THR A 253 -5.30 -28.09 -20.24
N GLN A 254 -6.24 -28.02 -19.28
CA GLN A 254 -7.51 -27.34 -19.55
C GLN A 254 -7.35 -25.82 -19.70
N ASN A 255 -8.16 -25.29 -20.61
CA ASN A 255 -8.18 -23.88 -20.95
C ASN A 255 -8.78 -23.09 -19.78
N LEU A 256 -8.12 -22.01 -19.36
CA LEU A 256 -8.61 -21.05 -18.37
C LEU A 256 -10.11 -20.67 -18.53
N VAL A 257 -10.61 -20.66 -19.76
CA VAL A 257 -12.02 -20.39 -20.08
C VAL A 257 -12.95 -21.42 -19.43
N GLU A 258 -12.62 -22.70 -19.47
CA GLU A 258 -13.45 -23.78 -18.89
C GLU A 258 -13.52 -23.64 -17.37
N LEU A 259 -12.36 -23.43 -16.73
CA LEU A 259 -12.31 -23.15 -15.30
C LEU A 259 -13.13 -21.90 -14.95
N ASN A 260 -12.94 -20.79 -15.67
CA ASN A 260 -13.71 -19.57 -15.41
C ASN A 260 -15.21 -19.77 -15.59
N ASN A 261 -15.66 -20.54 -16.58
CA ASN A 261 -17.07 -20.86 -16.78
C ASN A 261 -17.63 -21.70 -15.63
N LEU A 262 -16.91 -22.72 -15.18
CA LEU A 262 -17.28 -23.49 -13.98
C LEU A 262 -17.41 -22.58 -12.76
N LEU A 263 -16.47 -21.65 -12.55
CA LEU A 263 -16.54 -20.72 -11.44
C LEU A 263 -17.72 -19.75 -11.56
N ILE A 264 -18.08 -19.33 -12.77
CA ILE A 264 -19.26 -18.49 -13.01
C ILE A 264 -20.54 -19.25 -12.62
N ASP A 265 -20.65 -20.53 -12.99
CA ASP A 265 -21.80 -21.36 -12.64
C ASP A 265 -21.89 -21.55 -11.12
N LEU A 266 -20.77 -21.89 -10.47
CA LEU A 266 -20.72 -22.02 -9.00
C LEU A 266 -21.01 -20.69 -8.28
N PHE A 267 -20.65 -19.56 -8.88
CA PHE A 267 -20.96 -18.24 -8.35
C PHE A 267 -22.47 -17.93 -8.46
N ARG A 268 -23.08 -18.22 -9.62
CA ARG A 268 -24.52 -18.03 -9.87
C ARG A 268 -25.37 -18.91 -8.95
N ASP A 269 -24.93 -20.14 -8.75
CA ASP A 269 -25.54 -21.10 -7.81
C ASP A 269 -25.32 -20.71 -6.33
N LYS A 270 -24.53 -19.67 -6.05
CA LYS A 270 -24.09 -19.26 -4.71
C LYS A 270 -23.47 -20.41 -3.91
N LYS A 271 -22.62 -21.21 -4.57
CA LYS A 271 -21.88 -22.32 -3.94
C LYS A 271 -20.40 -21.99 -3.74
N LEU A 272 -19.86 -21.07 -4.53
CA LEU A 272 -18.47 -20.63 -4.42
C LEU A 272 -18.36 -19.15 -4.79
N ILE A 273 -18.02 -18.31 -3.82
CA ILE A 273 -17.92 -16.85 -3.99
C ILE A 273 -16.52 -16.40 -3.56
N GLY A 274 -15.71 -15.98 -4.52
CA GLY A 274 -14.46 -15.28 -4.23
C GLY A 274 -14.73 -13.86 -3.75
N LEU A 275 -14.17 -13.47 -2.61
CA LEU A 275 -14.35 -12.16 -1.99
C LEU A 275 -13.05 -11.35 -2.08
N SER A 276 -13.06 -10.28 -2.87
CA SER A 276 -12.01 -9.26 -2.87
C SER A 276 -12.38 -8.15 -1.89
N LEU A 277 -11.57 -8.01 -0.84
CA LEU A 277 -11.76 -7.13 0.28
C LEU A 277 -10.92 -5.85 0.10
N LYS A 278 -11.48 -4.74 0.55
CA LYS A 278 -10.76 -3.48 0.73
C LYS A 278 -11.04 -2.91 2.11
N LYS A 279 -10.07 -2.14 2.62
CA LYS A 279 -10.28 -1.33 3.80
C LYS A 279 -11.37 -0.30 3.51
N VAL A 280 -12.34 -0.22 4.40
CA VAL A 280 -13.42 0.76 4.35
C VAL A 280 -13.02 1.93 5.26
N ALA A 281 -13.07 3.15 4.75
CA ALA A 281 -12.80 4.33 5.58
C ALA A 281 -13.86 4.44 6.69
N THR A 282 -13.45 4.91 7.88
CA THR A 282 -14.30 4.96 9.09
C THR A 282 -15.59 5.76 8.94
N ASN A 283 -15.66 6.66 7.96
CA ASN A 283 -16.82 7.48 7.63
C ASN A 283 -17.54 7.06 6.34
N LYS A 284 -17.28 5.85 5.85
CA LYS A 284 -17.88 5.29 4.63
C LYS A 284 -18.52 3.94 4.92
N SER A 285 -19.51 3.60 4.11
CA SER A 285 -20.06 2.25 4.05
C SER A 285 -19.48 1.48 2.87
N ALA A 286 -19.33 0.18 3.05
CA ALA A 286 -18.91 -0.69 1.96
C ALA A 286 -20.02 -0.83 0.90
N LYS A 287 -19.62 -1.17 -0.31
CA LYS A 287 -20.53 -1.64 -1.36
C LYS A 287 -20.05 -2.98 -1.89
N LEU A 288 -21.01 -3.84 -2.17
CA LEU A 288 -20.78 -5.09 -2.87
C LEU A 288 -20.99 -4.92 -4.39
N LYS A 289 -19.98 -5.30 -5.18
CA LYS A 289 -20.04 -5.32 -6.64
C LYS A 289 -19.60 -6.69 -7.18
N PHE A 290 -20.39 -7.28 -8.07
CA PHE A 290 -19.97 -8.47 -8.80
C PHE A 290 -19.12 -8.10 -10.02
N VAL A 291 -18.12 -8.92 -10.29
CA VAL A 291 -17.15 -8.71 -11.37
C VAL A 291 -16.92 -10.04 -12.08
N ASN A 292 -16.87 -10.01 -13.41
CA ASN A 292 -16.65 -11.16 -14.30
C ASN A 292 -17.67 -12.33 -14.18
N ILE A 293 -18.90 -12.06 -13.75
CA ILE A 293 -19.95 -13.11 -13.64
C ILE A 293 -20.82 -13.23 -14.90
N ASP A 294 -20.72 -12.24 -15.79
CA ASP A 294 -21.40 -12.16 -17.09
C ASP A 294 -20.70 -11.10 -17.98
N THR A 295 -21.16 -10.96 -19.22
CA THR A 295 -20.59 -10.00 -20.18
C THR A 295 -20.68 -8.54 -19.71
N SER A 296 -21.73 -8.17 -18.97
CA SER A 296 -21.93 -6.79 -18.48
C SER A 296 -20.93 -6.42 -17.37
N THR A 297 -20.58 -7.39 -16.53
CA THR A 297 -19.63 -7.24 -15.42
C THR A 297 -18.17 -7.52 -15.82
N MET A 298 -17.95 -7.98 -17.06
CA MET A 298 -16.65 -8.12 -17.71
C MET A 298 -16.21 -6.86 -18.46
N ARG A 299 -17.03 -5.81 -18.44
CA ARG A 299 -16.78 -4.51 -19.07
C ARG A 299 -16.90 -3.40 -18.05
N LEU A 300 -16.24 -2.28 -18.33
CA LEU A 300 -16.36 -1.04 -17.59
C LEU A 300 -17.07 -0.05 -18.50
N GLY A 301 -18.39 0.07 -18.36
CA GLY A 301 -19.28 0.75 -19.31
C GLY A 301 -18.70 2.04 -19.89
N ASP A 302 -18.42 3.04 -19.04
CA ASP A 302 -17.91 4.34 -19.49
C ASP A 302 -16.54 4.27 -20.21
N ILE A 303 -15.76 3.21 -19.97
CA ILE A 303 -14.41 3.05 -20.52
C ILE A 303 -14.44 2.48 -21.95
N GLU A 304 -15.48 1.74 -22.32
CA GLU A 304 -15.61 1.16 -23.66
C GLU A 304 -15.72 2.26 -24.74
N ASP A 305 -16.23 3.44 -24.38
CA ASP A 305 -16.42 4.56 -25.30
C ASP A 305 -15.25 5.57 -25.31
N TYR A 306 -14.23 5.36 -24.49
CA TYR A 306 -13.10 6.29 -24.38
C TYR A 306 -12.24 6.31 -25.64
N LYS A 307 -12.03 7.52 -26.15
CA LYS A 307 -11.11 7.80 -27.25
C LYS A 307 -9.77 8.24 -26.68
N ILE A 308 -8.75 8.30 -27.53
CA ILE A 308 -7.43 8.80 -27.11
C ILE A 308 -7.50 10.24 -26.53
N SER A 309 -8.44 11.07 -27.02
CA SER A 309 -8.70 12.41 -26.50
C SER A 309 -9.19 12.43 -25.05
N ASP A 310 -9.73 11.32 -24.55
CA ASP A 310 -10.16 11.15 -23.16
C ASP A 310 -9.02 10.62 -22.26
N ILE A 311 -7.85 10.37 -22.83
CA ILE A 311 -6.67 9.85 -22.13
C ILE A 311 -5.63 10.98 -22.01
N SER A 312 -5.19 11.24 -20.78
CA SER A 312 -4.14 12.21 -20.49
C SER A 312 -2.95 11.58 -19.78
N PHE A 313 -1.76 11.98 -20.20
CA PHE A 313 -0.49 11.50 -19.66
C PHE A 313 0.07 12.54 -18.70
N SER A 314 0.48 12.12 -17.50
CA SER A 314 1.14 12.98 -16.51
C SER A 314 2.49 12.34 -16.15
N ILE A 315 3.51 12.71 -16.93
CA ILE A 315 4.86 12.11 -16.87
C ILE A 315 5.83 12.96 -16.04
N ASP A 316 5.49 14.21 -15.72
CA ASP A 316 6.39 15.23 -15.14
C ASP A 316 7.07 14.86 -13.81
N ASN A 317 6.56 13.87 -13.09
CA ASN A 317 7.18 13.42 -11.85
C ASN A 317 8.59 12.84 -12.09
N ILE A 318 8.94 12.43 -13.31
CA ILE A 318 10.32 12.05 -13.63
C ILE A 318 11.32 13.22 -13.45
N PHE A 319 10.86 14.47 -13.50
CA PHE A 319 11.71 15.66 -13.28
C PHE A 319 11.86 16.05 -11.81
N THR A 320 11.06 15.47 -10.91
CA THR A 320 11.07 15.85 -9.49
C THR A 320 11.97 14.90 -8.72
N GLU A 321 12.93 15.40 -7.93
CA GLU A 321 13.98 14.61 -7.27
C GLU A 321 13.44 13.33 -6.59
N ASN A 322 12.47 13.46 -5.69
CA ASN A 322 11.97 12.36 -4.85
C ASN A 322 10.69 11.68 -5.36
N LYS A 323 10.26 11.94 -6.60
CA LYS A 323 9.02 11.34 -7.16
C LYS A 323 9.34 10.50 -8.39
N VAL A 324 8.61 9.40 -8.52
CA VAL A 324 8.67 8.51 -9.70
C VAL A 324 7.28 8.21 -10.25
N THR A 325 6.24 8.28 -9.40
CA THR A 325 4.87 7.95 -9.81
C THR A 325 4.40 8.84 -10.96
N THR A 326 4.11 8.25 -12.11
CA THR A 326 3.50 8.92 -13.26
C THR A 326 2.09 8.37 -13.47
N TYR A 327 1.28 9.06 -14.26
CA TYR A 327 -0.14 8.73 -14.39
C TYR A 327 -0.56 8.68 -15.86
N VAL A 328 -1.38 7.68 -16.19
CA VAL A 328 -2.27 7.68 -17.35
C VAL A 328 -3.67 7.84 -16.80
N LYS A 329 -4.38 8.92 -17.14
CA LYS A 329 -5.70 9.23 -16.58
C LYS A 329 -6.76 9.18 -17.68
N PHE A 330 -7.92 8.63 -17.34
CA PHE A 330 -8.99 8.35 -18.30
C PHE A 330 -10.26 9.11 -17.94
N GLY A 331 -10.95 9.60 -18.97
CA GLY A 331 -12.19 10.34 -18.86
C GLY A 331 -11.97 11.82 -18.53
N LYS A 332 -12.95 12.66 -18.88
CA LYS A 332 -12.90 14.12 -18.66
C LYS A 332 -12.72 14.48 -17.18
N GLN A 333 -13.34 13.72 -16.27
CA GLN A 333 -13.22 13.94 -14.83
C GLN A 333 -12.06 13.18 -14.18
N LYS A 334 -11.26 12.46 -14.98
CA LYS A 334 -10.13 11.63 -14.54
C LYS A 334 -10.56 10.56 -13.53
N ASP A 335 -11.65 9.87 -13.86
CA ASP A 335 -12.32 8.92 -12.97
C ASP A 335 -11.51 7.65 -12.76
N TYR A 336 -10.65 7.32 -13.71
CA TYR A 336 -9.74 6.19 -13.64
C TYR A 336 -8.31 6.63 -13.91
N SER A 337 -7.35 5.91 -13.33
CA SER A 337 -5.94 6.09 -13.68
C SER A 337 -5.12 4.81 -13.56
N ILE A 338 -4.07 4.73 -14.37
CA ILE A 338 -2.92 3.84 -14.17
C ILE A 338 -1.81 4.68 -13.56
N ASN A 339 -1.38 4.31 -12.37
CA ASN A 339 -0.32 4.90 -11.59
C ASN A 339 0.93 4.03 -11.78
N ILE A 340 1.88 4.52 -12.58
CA ILE A 340 3.12 3.82 -12.90
C ILE A 340 4.18 4.30 -11.91
N THR A 341 4.61 3.43 -11.00
CA THR A 341 5.52 3.79 -9.91
C THR A 341 6.50 2.67 -9.59
N ARG A 342 7.49 2.96 -8.75
CA ARG A 342 8.47 1.99 -8.30
C ARG A 342 7.85 1.02 -7.29
N ALA A 343 7.94 -0.28 -7.54
CA ALA A 343 7.68 -1.35 -6.57
C ALA A 343 8.96 -2.18 -6.40
N GLY A 344 9.58 -2.07 -5.21
CA GLY A 344 10.94 -2.56 -5.02
C GLY A 344 11.91 -1.77 -5.90
N GLN A 345 12.53 -2.44 -6.88
CA GLN A 345 13.50 -1.85 -7.81
C GLN A 345 12.93 -1.62 -9.23
N ASN A 346 11.80 -2.24 -9.57
CA ASN A 346 11.19 -2.21 -10.90
C ASN A 346 9.91 -1.35 -10.91
N LEU A 347 9.30 -1.17 -12.08
CA LEU A 347 8.01 -0.50 -12.20
C LEU A 347 6.84 -1.42 -11.83
N SER A 348 5.79 -0.81 -11.31
CA SER A 348 4.47 -1.38 -11.07
C SER A 348 3.42 -0.52 -11.74
N PHE A 349 2.32 -1.15 -12.14
CA PHE A 349 1.22 -0.54 -12.87
C PHE A 349 -0.05 -0.68 -12.03
N ASN A 350 -0.24 0.25 -11.10
CA ASN A 350 -1.38 0.22 -10.18
C ASN A 350 -2.54 0.98 -10.79
N THR A 351 -3.77 0.53 -10.57
CA THR A 351 -4.97 1.24 -11.03
C THR A 351 -5.66 1.91 -9.87
N SER A 352 -6.41 2.97 -10.13
CA SER A 352 -7.26 3.63 -9.13
C SER A 352 -8.54 4.16 -9.75
N ILE A 353 -9.57 4.25 -8.92
CA ILE A 353 -10.88 4.80 -9.26
C ILE A 353 -11.13 5.99 -8.33
N LYS A 354 -11.38 7.16 -8.89
CA LYS A 354 -11.55 8.42 -8.16
C LYS A 354 -12.68 8.37 -7.13
N ALA A 355 -13.77 7.66 -7.43
CA ALA A 355 -14.89 7.47 -6.51
C ALA A 355 -14.51 6.71 -5.23
N THR A 356 -13.40 5.98 -5.23
CA THR A 356 -12.88 5.24 -4.07
C THR A 356 -11.40 5.57 -3.82
N PRO A 357 -11.06 6.80 -3.38
CA PRO A 357 -9.66 7.26 -3.28
C PRO A 357 -8.78 6.42 -2.34
N ALA A 358 -9.40 5.79 -1.34
CA ALA A 358 -8.73 4.93 -0.36
C ALA A 358 -8.47 3.49 -0.88
N ALA A 359 -9.08 3.11 -2.02
CA ALA A 359 -8.96 1.77 -2.58
C ALA A 359 -8.20 1.82 -3.92
N GLN A 360 -7.01 1.20 -3.96
CA GLN A 360 -6.40 0.88 -5.25
C GLN A 360 -7.34 -0.07 -6.02
N GLY A 361 -7.49 0.19 -7.31
CA GLY A 361 -8.28 -0.62 -8.25
C GLY A 361 -7.68 -2.01 -8.52
N GLY A 362 -6.39 -2.19 -8.18
CA GLY A 362 -5.61 -3.41 -8.35
C GLY A 362 -4.34 -3.15 -9.17
N GLN A 363 -3.44 -4.13 -9.26
CA GLN A 363 -2.18 -4.02 -9.98
C GLN A 363 -2.18 -4.86 -11.26
N ALA A 364 -1.83 -4.25 -12.39
CA ALA A 364 -1.70 -4.97 -13.66
C ALA A 364 -0.47 -5.89 -13.60
N PRO A 365 -0.58 -7.17 -14.00
CA PRO A 365 0.58 -8.06 -14.04
C PRO A 365 1.60 -7.52 -15.03
N VAL A 366 2.80 -7.21 -14.54
CA VAL A 366 3.90 -6.65 -15.34
C VAL A 366 4.10 -7.43 -16.63
N LYS A 367 4.13 -8.76 -16.56
CA LYS A 367 4.36 -9.59 -17.75
C LYS A 367 3.27 -9.45 -18.81
N MET A 368 2.03 -9.21 -18.40
CA MET A 368 0.94 -8.96 -19.35
C MET A 368 1.05 -7.58 -19.99
N VAL A 369 1.48 -6.56 -19.23
CA VAL A 369 1.78 -5.23 -19.77
C VAL A 369 2.93 -5.31 -20.79
N GLU A 370 4.02 -6.01 -20.45
CA GLU A 370 5.14 -6.23 -21.39
C GLU A 370 4.69 -6.97 -22.66
N ASN A 371 3.93 -8.07 -22.51
CA ASN A 371 3.43 -8.83 -23.65
C ASN A 371 2.50 -8.00 -24.53
N ARG A 372 1.69 -7.10 -23.95
CA ARG A 372 0.85 -6.17 -24.69
C ARG A 372 1.71 -5.13 -25.43
N LEU A 373 2.70 -4.54 -24.76
CA LEU A 373 3.62 -3.57 -25.38
C LEU A 373 4.37 -4.19 -26.57
N ARG A 374 4.84 -5.44 -26.45
CA ARG A 374 5.55 -6.17 -27.51
C ARG A 374 4.71 -6.45 -28.76
N ARG A 375 3.38 -6.32 -28.71
CA ARG A 375 2.54 -6.37 -29.91
C ARG A 375 2.78 -5.19 -30.86
N GLY A 376 3.43 -4.13 -30.39
CA GLY A 376 3.83 -2.99 -31.20
C GLY A 376 4.99 -3.28 -32.17
N GLY A 377 5.61 -4.46 -32.06
CA GLY A 377 6.65 -4.93 -32.98
C GLY A 377 7.96 -5.28 -32.28
N SER A 378 8.94 -5.71 -33.08
CA SER A 378 10.30 -6.08 -32.63
C SER A 378 11.15 -4.90 -32.17
N ASN A 379 10.70 -3.66 -32.44
CA ASN A 379 11.39 -2.42 -32.10
C ASN A 379 11.20 -2.00 -30.62
N ILE A 380 10.39 -2.72 -29.84
CA ILE A 380 10.15 -2.47 -28.42
C ILE A 380 11.38 -2.87 -27.61
N LYS A 381 12.01 -1.89 -26.96
CA LYS A 381 13.22 -2.05 -26.15
C LYS A 381 12.94 -2.06 -24.65
N PHE A 382 11.79 -1.58 -24.20
CA PHE A 382 11.42 -1.55 -22.80
C PHE A 382 11.44 -2.97 -22.20
N VAL A 383 12.11 -3.08 -21.06
CA VAL A 383 12.11 -4.26 -20.20
C VAL A 383 11.90 -3.77 -18.77
N ASN A 384 11.02 -4.42 -18.00
CA ASN A 384 10.81 -4.05 -16.60
C ASN A 384 11.83 -4.76 -15.66
N ASP A 385 13.12 -4.59 -15.97
CA ASP A 385 14.24 -5.10 -15.17
C ASP A 385 15.27 -3.99 -14.97
N HIS A 386 15.34 -3.47 -13.75
CA HIS A 386 16.21 -2.38 -13.35
C HIS A 386 17.69 -2.62 -13.67
N ASN A 387 18.15 -3.88 -13.70
CA ASN A 387 19.54 -4.22 -14.02
C ASN A 387 19.91 -3.94 -15.49
N LYS A 388 18.92 -3.71 -16.37
CA LYS A 388 19.15 -3.40 -17.79
C LYS A 388 19.32 -1.89 -18.06
N TYR A 389 19.22 -1.07 -17.02
CA TYR A 389 19.31 0.38 -17.09
C TYR A 389 20.59 0.86 -16.40
N PRO A 390 21.13 2.05 -16.76
CA PRO A 390 22.33 2.60 -16.14
C PRO A 390 22.28 2.61 -14.62
N GLN A 391 23.28 1.99 -14.00
CA GLN A 391 23.48 1.95 -12.56
C GLN A 391 24.48 3.01 -12.07
N SER A 392 25.23 3.63 -12.99
CA SER A 392 26.20 4.68 -12.71
C SER A 392 26.12 5.81 -13.73
N ILE A 393 26.87 6.89 -13.49
CA ILE A 393 26.94 8.02 -14.41
C ILE A 393 27.65 7.60 -15.70
N GLU A 394 28.70 6.81 -15.58
CA GLU A 394 29.49 6.29 -16.70
C GLU A 394 28.60 5.47 -17.64
N GLU A 395 27.84 4.51 -17.09
CA GLU A 395 26.88 3.70 -17.86
C GLU A 395 25.76 4.56 -18.50
N TYR A 396 25.38 5.67 -17.85
CA TYR A 396 24.38 6.58 -18.42
C TYR A 396 24.96 7.35 -19.60
N VAL A 397 26.18 7.88 -19.47
CA VAL A 397 26.86 8.67 -20.51
C VAL A 397 26.98 7.85 -21.80
N GLU A 398 27.30 6.56 -21.71
CA GLU A 398 27.32 5.62 -22.84
C GLU A 398 25.98 5.55 -23.60
N LYS A 399 24.86 5.71 -22.88
CA LYS A 399 23.48 5.66 -23.41
C LYS A 399 22.81 7.03 -23.52
N SER A 400 23.51 8.13 -23.23
CA SER A 400 22.96 9.49 -23.16
C SER A 400 22.23 9.90 -24.44
N LYS A 401 22.79 9.55 -25.61
CA LYS A 401 22.16 9.80 -26.91
C LYS A 401 20.80 9.11 -27.05
N GLU A 402 20.66 7.89 -26.53
CA GLU A 402 19.39 7.16 -26.54
C GLU A 402 18.36 7.84 -25.64
N TYR A 403 18.73 8.20 -24.41
CA TYR A 403 17.83 8.90 -23.49
C TYR A 403 17.46 10.31 -23.97
N SER A 404 18.38 11.03 -24.61
CA SER A 404 18.09 12.32 -25.26
C SER A 404 17.04 12.17 -26.35
N LYS A 405 17.12 11.11 -27.17
CA LYS A 405 16.11 10.81 -28.19
C LYS A 405 14.74 10.51 -27.57
N MET A 406 14.70 9.66 -26.54
CA MET A 406 13.46 9.33 -25.83
C MET A 406 12.83 10.58 -25.20
N TYR A 407 13.64 11.40 -24.55
CA TYR A 407 13.22 12.66 -23.94
C TYR A 407 12.61 13.61 -24.97
N LYS A 408 13.30 13.84 -26.10
CA LYS A 408 12.83 14.75 -27.15
C LYS A 408 11.49 14.29 -27.72
N PHE A 409 11.32 12.98 -27.92
CA PHE A 409 10.05 12.41 -28.38
C PHE A 409 8.92 12.62 -27.37
N LEU A 410 9.21 12.49 -26.08
CA LEU A 410 8.22 12.62 -25.01
C LEU A 410 7.92 14.07 -24.62
N LYS A 411 8.74 15.03 -25.07
CA LYS A 411 8.59 16.46 -24.77
C LYS A 411 7.16 17.01 -24.96
N PRO A 412 6.41 16.66 -26.02
CA PRO A 412 5.03 17.14 -26.20
C PRO A 412 4.04 16.65 -25.12
N TYR A 413 4.39 15.63 -24.35
CA TYR A 413 3.56 15.05 -23.28
C TYR A 413 3.92 15.57 -21.89
N PHE A 414 4.93 16.44 -21.78
CA PHE A 414 5.31 17.05 -20.51
C PHE A 414 4.45 18.28 -20.24
N GLY A 415 3.89 18.36 -19.04
CA GLY A 415 3.19 19.55 -18.56
C GLY A 415 4.16 20.62 -18.07
N LYS A 416 5.41 20.23 -17.75
CA LYS A 416 6.48 21.15 -17.33
C LYS A 416 7.49 21.37 -18.45
N GLN A 417 7.86 22.64 -18.65
CA GLN A 417 8.98 23.02 -19.51
C GLN A 417 10.29 22.81 -18.74
N VAL A 418 10.84 21.60 -18.80
CA VAL A 418 12.19 21.27 -18.30
C VAL A 418 13.10 21.14 -19.52
N SER A 419 14.38 21.48 -19.41
CA SER A 419 15.34 21.21 -20.49
C SER A 419 15.89 19.78 -20.39
N TYR A 420 16.44 19.23 -21.48
CA TYR A 420 17.12 17.93 -21.40
C TYR A 420 18.34 17.99 -20.46
N SER A 421 19.07 19.11 -20.46
CA SER A 421 20.23 19.32 -19.58
C SER A 421 19.85 19.29 -18.10
N ASP A 422 18.72 19.89 -17.73
CA ASP A 422 18.22 19.87 -16.35
C ASP A 422 17.76 18.45 -15.94
N PHE A 423 17.10 17.75 -16.87
CA PHE A 423 16.74 16.35 -16.66
C PHE A 423 17.97 15.46 -16.46
N GLU A 424 18.99 15.61 -17.31
CA GLU A 424 20.24 14.85 -17.24
C GLU A 424 20.99 15.14 -15.93
N SER A 425 21.09 16.43 -15.56
CA SER A 425 21.69 16.84 -14.28
C SER A 425 20.98 16.23 -13.07
N ASN A 426 19.64 16.14 -13.12
CA ASN A 426 18.85 15.47 -12.09
C ASN A 426 19.14 13.96 -12.05
N ILE A 427 19.25 13.29 -13.20
CA ILE A 427 19.64 11.88 -13.25
C ILE A 427 21.03 11.67 -12.65
N PHE A 428 22.02 12.52 -12.95
CA PHE A 428 23.35 12.45 -12.35
C PHE A 428 23.33 12.63 -10.82
N SER A 429 22.55 13.60 -10.33
CA SER A 429 22.37 13.80 -8.88
C SER A 429 21.77 12.55 -8.24
N LEU A 430 20.72 11.97 -8.85
CA LEU A 430 20.04 10.80 -8.32
C LEU A 430 20.90 9.53 -8.42
N LEU A 431 21.69 9.33 -9.47
CA LEU A 431 22.59 8.17 -9.55
C LEU A 431 23.59 8.15 -8.38
N LYS A 432 24.01 9.32 -7.89
CA LYS A 432 24.87 9.46 -6.70
C LYS A 432 24.13 9.27 -5.38
N LYS A 433 22.92 9.84 -5.24
CA LYS A 433 22.21 9.96 -3.95
C LYS A 433 21.09 8.94 -3.72
N ASP A 434 20.40 8.56 -4.80
CA ASP A 434 19.26 7.64 -4.80
C ASP A 434 19.16 6.92 -6.15
N LYS A 435 20.09 5.97 -6.34
CA LYS A 435 20.19 5.15 -7.56
C LYS A 435 18.85 4.50 -7.94
N LYS A 436 18.06 4.09 -6.93
CA LYS A 436 16.78 3.41 -7.15
C LYS A 436 15.79 4.31 -7.88
N ASN A 437 15.70 5.58 -7.48
CA ASN A 437 14.85 6.56 -8.15
C ASN A 437 15.40 6.98 -9.52
N ALA A 438 16.72 7.11 -9.68
CA ALA A 438 17.33 7.37 -10.99
C ALA A 438 16.95 6.29 -12.00
N VAL A 439 17.21 5.01 -11.66
CA VAL A 439 16.91 3.86 -12.52
C VAL A 439 15.44 3.79 -12.85
N ALA A 440 14.55 3.93 -11.86
CA ALA A 440 13.12 3.86 -12.10
C ALA A 440 12.61 5.00 -13.01
N LYS A 441 13.22 6.19 -12.98
CA LYS A 441 12.92 7.28 -13.94
C LYS A 441 13.36 6.94 -15.36
N LEU A 442 14.53 6.32 -15.55
CA LEU A 442 14.99 5.85 -16.86
C LEU A 442 14.10 4.73 -17.41
N MET A 443 13.66 3.81 -16.55
CA MET A 443 12.65 2.80 -16.89
C MET A 443 11.33 3.43 -17.32
N THR A 444 10.87 4.46 -16.58
CA THR A 444 9.63 5.17 -16.87
C THR A 444 9.72 5.89 -18.23
N LEU A 445 10.84 6.58 -18.49
CA LEU A 445 11.08 7.24 -19.79
C LEU A 445 11.07 6.23 -20.94
N SER A 446 11.73 5.08 -20.77
CA SER A 446 11.75 3.98 -21.74
C SER A 446 10.34 3.41 -22.00
N PHE A 447 9.57 3.14 -20.94
CA PHE A 447 8.20 2.64 -21.06
C PHE A 447 7.32 3.60 -21.86
N PHE A 448 7.29 4.89 -21.47
CA PHE A 448 6.44 5.86 -22.17
C PHE A 448 6.88 6.10 -23.60
N TYR A 449 8.19 6.10 -23.88
CA TYR A 449 8.70 6.24 -25.23
C TYR A 449 8.18 5.11 -26.13
N ASP A 450 8.35 3.85 -25.72
CA ASP A 450 7.89 2.71 -26.51
C ASP A 450 6.36 2.65 -26.59
N ALA A 451 5.67 2.92 -25.49
CA ALA A 451 4.21 2.91 -25.46
C ALA A 451 3.61 3.98 -26.38
N LEU A 452 4.05 5.24 -26.26
CA LEU A 452 3.50 6.34 -27.07
C LEU A 452 3.98 6.28 -28.52
N LYS A 453 5.19 5.79 -28.79
CA LYS A 453 5.67 5.63 -30.16
C LYS A 453 4.84 4.63 -30.96
N ASN A 454 4.38 3.56 -30.33
CA ASN A 454 3.66 2.48 -31.03
C ASN A 454 2.13 2.55 -30.80
N PHE A 455 1.67 3.19 -29.73
CA PHE A 455 0.27 3.18 -29.29
C PHE A 455 -0.27 4.57 -28.92
N SER A 456 0.33 5.66 -29.40
CA SER A 456 -0.16 7.03 -29.13
C SER A 456 -1.56 7.32 -29.67
N LYS A 457 -2.06 6.53 -30.63
CA LYS A 457 -3.41 6.67 -31.20
C LYS A 457 -4.34 5.51 -30.82
N ASP A 458 -3.83 4.54 -30.07
CA ASP A 458 -4.54 3.32 -29.71
C ASP A 458 -5.06 3.45 -28.28
N ALA A 459 -6.33 3.86 -28.14
CA ALA A 459 -6.98 3.93 -26.84
C ALA A 459 -7.13 2.54 -26.20
N GLU A 460 -7.34 1.50 -27.02
CA GLU A 460 -7.51 0.11 -26.56
C GLU A 460 -6.27 -0.38 -25.83
N PHE A 461 -5.06 -0.04 -26.31
CA PHE A 461 -3.82 -0.37 -25.60
C PHE A 461 -3.82 0.10 -24.14
N TRP A 462 -4.23 1.34 -23.91
CA TRP A 462 -4.23 1.95 -22.58
C TRP A 462 -5.38 1.45 -21.71
N THR A 463 -6.59 1.32 -22.26
CA THR A 463 -7.73 0.75 -21.54
C THR A 463 -7.49 -0.71 -21.19
N ASP A 464 -6.78 -1.49 -22.02
CA ASP A 464 -6.41 -2.85 -21.69
C ASP A 464 -5.50 -2.93 -20.45
N ILE A 465 -4.53 -2.03 -20.30
CA ILE A 465 -3.68 -1.98 -19.10
C ILE A 465 -4.55 -1.66 -17.87
N LEU A 466 -5.54 -0.79 -18.01
CA LEU A 466 -6.50 -0.49 -16.95
C LEU A 466 -7.33 -1.73 -16.57
N TYR A 467 -7.85 -2.49 -17.55
CA TYR A 467 -8.59 -3.74 -17.33
C TYR A 467 -7.71 -4.81 -16.68
N LEU A 468 -6.44 -4.91 -17.09
CA LEU A 468 -5.46 -5.82 -16.49
C LEU A 468 -5.23 -5.52 -15.01
N GLY A 469 -5.20 -4.24 -14.65
CA GLY A 469 -5.03 -3.81 -13.25
C GLY A 469 -6.28 -4.01 -12.41
N MET A 470 -7.45 -3.75 -12.99
CA MET A 470 -8.74 -3.93 -12.33
C MET A 470 -9.22 -5.40 -12.29
N LYS A 471 -8.51 -6.31 -12.97
CA LYS A 471 -8.87 -7.74 -13.09
C LYS A 471 -10.26 -7.95 -13.69
N VAL A 472 -10.59 -7.15 -14.70
CA VAL A 472 -11.88 -7.20 -15.40
C VAL A 472 -11.70 -7.87 -16.77
N GLY A 473 -12.64 -8.74 -17.13
CA GLY A 473 -12.70 -9.46 -18.39
C GLY A 473 -12.55 -10.99 -18.26
N LYS A 474 -12.85 -11.71 -19.34
CA LYS A 474 -12.90 -13.18 -19.45
C LYS A 474 -11.63 -13.93 -19.00
N LYS A 475 -10.50 -13.23 -18.89
CA LYS A 475 -9.18 -13.79 -18.54
C LYS A 475 -8.92 -13.81 -17.01
N PHE A 476 -9.88 -13.36 -16.22
CA PHE A 476 -9.84 -13.27 -14.76
C PHE A 476 -11.05 -13.99 -14.17
N ALA A 477 -10.92 -14.47 -12.94
CA ALA A 477 -11.99 -15.20 -12.26
C ALA A 477 -13.19 -14.29 -11.90
N PRO A 478 -14.41 -14.86 -11.82
CA PRO A 478 -15.53 -14.20 -11.18
C PRO A 478 -15.25 -13.96 -9.69
N HIS A 479 -15.65 -12.78 -9.19
CA HIS A 479 -15.51 -12.44 -7.77
C HIS A 479 -16.53 -11.37 -7.35
N ALA A 480 -16.78 -11.29 -6.05
CA ALA A 480 -17.46 -10.17 -5.42
C ALA A 480 -16.41 -9.25 -4.79
N LYS A 481 -16.48 -7.97 -5.11
CA LYS A 481 -15.67 -6.92 -4.48
C LYS A 481 -16.48 -6.24 -3.39
N ILE A 482 -15.92 -6.16 -2.19
CA ILE A 482 -16.50 -5.45 -1.04
C ILE A 482 -15.55 -4.31 -0.66
N SER A 483 -15.96 -3.06 -0.90
CA SER A 483 -15.09 -1.88 -0.75
C SER A 483 -15.82 -0.59 -0.44
#